data_AF-A0A4P6EEU8-F1
#
_entry.id   AF-A0A4P6EEU8-F1
#
_cell.length_a   1.000
_cell.length_b   1.000
_cell.length_c   1.000
_cell.angle_alpha   90.00
_cell.angle_beta   90.00
_cell.angle_gamma   90.00
#
_symmetry.space_group_name_H-M   'P 1'
#
loop_
_entity.id
_entity.type
_entity.pdbx_description
1 polymer ?
#
loop_
_entity_poly.entity_id
_entity_poly.type
_entity_poly.pdbx_seq_one_letter_code
_entity_poly.pdbx_strand_id
1 'polypeptide(L)'
;MPEVPMNKFKANPSAYAESGALVTVHNRPRLRVVPIVSDDPERLTEIKARLRLLGALASPDEVERERRALAADRDADRLAAHAVSVGASLITADTGFTRFAELDVTFAD
;
A
#
# COMPACT_ATOMS: atom_id res chain seq x y z
N MET A 1 -11.65 -5.96 -11.46
CA MET A 1 -11.62 -5.98 -9.98
C MET A 1 -12.69 -5.02 -9.49
N PRO A 2 -13.65 -5.44 -8.64
CA PRO A 2 -14.76 -4.58 -8.25
C PRO A 2 -14.30 -3.49 -7.26
N GLU A 3 -14.76 -2.26 -7.47
CA GLU A 3 -14.59 -1.16 -6.51
C GLU A 3 -15.76 -1.14 -5.54
N VAL A 4 -15.46 -1.24 -4.25
CA VAL A 4 -16.46 -1.39 -3.19
C VAL A 4 -16.31 -0.25 -2.19
N PRO A 5 -17.32 0.61 -2.03
CA PRO A 5 -17.35 1.61 -0.98
C PRO A 5 -17.21 0.97 0.41
N MET A 6 -16.42 1.59 1.30
CA MET A 6 -16.15 1.08 2.65
C MET A 6 -17.41 0.79 3.47
N ASN A 7 -18.50 1.53 3.28
CA ASN A 7 -19.77 1.26 3.97
C ASN A 7 -20.39 -0.08 3.52
N LYS A 8 -20.35 -0.40 2.22
CA LYS A 8 -20.83 -1.67 1.66
C LYS A 8 -19.92 -2.84 2.05
N PHE A 9 -18.61 -2.61 2.06
CA PHE A 9 -17.65 -3.60 2.51
C PHE A 9 -17.87 -3.97 4.00
N LYS A 10 -18.02 -2.97 4.87
CA LYS A 10 -18.26 -3.19 6.32
C LYS A 10 -19.56 -3.93 6.62
N ALA A 11 -20.60 -3.74 5.80
CA ALA A 11 -21.89 -4.41 5.99
C ALA A 11 -21.79 -5.93 5.77
N ASN A 12 -20.95 -6.38 4.83
CA ASN A 12 -20.74 -7.80 4.57
C ASN A 12 -19.34 -8.06 3.99
N PRO A 13 -18.28 -8.16 4.82
CA PRO A 13 -16.92 -8.34 4.33
C PRO A 13 -16.68 -9.70 3.65
N SER A 14 -17.35 -10.76 4.12
CA SER A 14 -17.17 -12.12 3.61
C SER A 14 -17.65 -12.29 2.17
N ALA A 15 -18.67 -11.54 1.75
CA ALA A 15 -19.13 -11.51 0.36
C ALA A 15 -18.04 -11.09 -0.64
N TYR A 16 -16.97 -10.44 -0.16
CA TYR A 16 -15.87 -9.96 -1.00
C TYR A 16 -14.59 -10.78 -0.86
N ALA A 17 -14.56 -11.82 -0.01
CA ALA A 17 -13.35 -12.57 0.35
C ALA A 17 -12.60 -13.14 -0.87
N GLU A 18 -13.33 -13.62 -1.88
CA GLU A 18 -12.78 -14.20 -3.10
C GLU A 18 -12.81 -13.22 -4.30
N SER A 19 -13.43 -12.05 -4.13
CA SER A 19 -13.70 -11.13 -5.25
C SER A 19 -12.49 -10.31 -5.71
N GLY A 20 -11.43 -10.26 -4.89
CA GLY A 20 -10.31 -9.34 -5.10
C GLY A 20 -10.65 -7.86 -4.90
N ALA A 21 -11.80 -7.53 -4.27
CA ALA A 21 -12.33 -6.16 -4.22
C ALA A 21 -11.32 -5.08 -3.78
N LEU A 22 -11.39 -3.93 -4.46
CA LEU A 22 -10.72 -2.69 -4.06
C LEU A 22 -11.68 -1.87 -3.21
N VAL A 23 -11.39 -1.77 -1.92
CA VAL A 23 -12.22 -1.03 -0.97
C VAL A 23 -11.82 0.44 -0.97
N THR A 24 -12.79 1.31 -1.25
CA THR A 24 -12.59 2.75 -1.39
C THR A 24 -13.25 3.55 -0.26
N VAL A 25 -12.65 4.68 0.10
CA VAL A 25 -13.24 5.70 0.98
C VAL A 25 -13.16 7.03 0.24
N HIS A 26 -14.29 7.70 0.06
CA HIS A 26 -14.38 8.91 -0.79
C HIS A 26 -13.73 8.71 -2.17
N ASN A 27 -14.02 7.58 -2.83
CA ASN A 27 -13.47 7.17 -4.12
C ASN A 27 -11.93 7.03 -4.17
N ARG A 28 -11.26 7.01 -3.02
CA ARG A 28 -9.82 6.73 -2.94
C ARG A 28 -9.59 5.30 -2.44
N PRO A 29 -8.70 4.52 -3.07
CA PRO A 29 -8.39 3.17 -2.62
C PRO A 29 -7.74 3.19 -1.23
N ARG A 30 -8.23 2.34 -0.34
CA ARG A 30 -7.72 2.21 1.03
C ARG A 30 -7.30 0.81 1.40
N LEU A 31 -7.97 -0.19 0.85
CA LEU A 31 -7.70 -1.59 1.12
C LEU A 31 -7.96 -2.40 -0.14
N ARG A 32 -7.15 -3.44 -0.36
CA ARG A 32 -7.37 -4.44 -1.40
C ARG A 32 -7.61 -5.77 -0.72
N VAL A 33 -8.71 -6.43 -1.05
CA VAL A 33 -8.95 -7.82 -0.66
C VAL A 33 -8.12 -8.69 -1.59
N VAL A 34 -7.27 -9.53 -1.03
CA VAL A 34 -6.45 -10.48 -1.80
C VAL A 34 -6.96 -11.88 -1.45
N PRO A 35 -7.61 -12.58 -2.39
CA PRO A 35 -8.02 -13.95 -2.18
C PRO A 35 -6.79 -14.81 -1.90
N ILE A 36 -6.82 -15.54 -0.80
CA ILE A 36 -5.78 -16.52 -0.51
C ILE A 36 -6.20 -17.80 -1.20
N VAL A 37 -5.71 -18.01 -2.41
CA VAL A 37 -5.83 -19.30 -3.11
C VAL A 37 -4.76 -20.20 -2.49
N SER A 38 -5.14 -20.96 -1.47
CA SER A 38 -4.27 -21.98 -0.90
C SER A 38 -4.90 -23.33 -1.24
N ASP A 39 -4.20 -24.09 -2.08
CA ASP A 39 -4.64 -25.44 -2.48
C ASP A 39 -4.57 -26.46 -1.32
N ASP A 40 -4.01 -26.05 -0.18
CA ASP A 40 -3.78 -26.90 0.99
C ASP A 40 -4.01 -26.10 2.31
N PRO A 41 -5.19 -26.26 2.94
CA PRO A 41 -5.52 -25.57 4.19
C PRO A 41 -4.66 -26.03 5.39
N GLU A 42 -4.09 -27.24 5.34
CA GLU A 42 -3.20 -27.75 6.38
C GLU A 42 -1.86 -27.02 6.33
N ARG A 43 -1.31 -26.84 5.12
CA ARG A 43 -0.09 -26.05 4.89
C ARG A 43 -0.24 -24.60 5.34
N LEU A 44 -1.39 -23.98 5.10
CA LEU A 44 -1.65 -22.62 5.57
C LEU A 44 -1.67 -22.53 7.11
N THR A 45 -2.22 -23.56 7.76
CA THR A 45 -2.25 -23.67 9.22
C THR A 45 -0.83 -23.86 9.78
N GLU A 46 -0.02 -24.68 9.12
CA GLU A 46 1.39 -24.87 9.46
C GLU A 46 2.20 -23.58 9.33
N ILE A 47 2.05 -22.84 8.22
CA ILE A 47 2.70 -21.54 8.02
C ILE A 47 2.30 -20.56 9.13
N LYS A 48 1.02 -20.48 9.48
CA LYS A 48 0.55 -19.63 10.59
C LYS A 48 1.17 -20.04 11.93
N ALA A 49 1.31 -21.34 12.20
CA ALA A 49 1.93 -21.83 13.41
C ALA A 49 3.42 -21.44 13.48
N ARG A 50 4.16 -21.61 12.37
CA ARG A 50 5.57 -21.20 12.26
C ARG A 50 5.74 -19.69 12.45
N LEU A 51 4.89 -18.88 11.82
CA LEU A 51 4.92 -17.41 11.98
C LEU A 51 4.62 -16.98 13.42
N ARG A 52 3.72 -17.66 14.14
CA ARG A 52 3.47 -17.38 15.56
C ARG A 52 4.68 -17.69 16.43
N LEU A 53 5.37 -18.80 16.17
CA LEU A 53 6.60 -19.16 16.88
C LEU A 53 7.71 -18.15 16.61
N LEU A 54 7.90 -17.73 15.35
CA LEU A 54 8.88 -16.68 14.99
C LEU A 54 8.53 -15.34 15.65
N GLY A 55 7.26 -14.95 15.66
CA GLY A 55 6.80 -13.74 16.34
C GLY A 55 7.00 -13.79 17.86
N ALA A 56 6.96 -14.97 18.48
CA ALA A 56 7.23 -15.15 19.91
C ALA A 56 8.73 -15.09 20.26
N LEU A 57 9.60 -15.32 19.28
CA LEU A 57 11.06 -15.22 19.43
C LEU A 57 11.57 -13.78 19.23
N ALA A 58 10.82 -12.94 18.51
CA ALA A 58 11.13 -11.53 18.37
C ALA A 58 10.74 -10.78 19.66
N SER A 59 11.63 -9.92 20.15
CA SER A 59 11.26 -9.09 21.31
C SER A 59 10.15 -8.10 20.90
N PRO A 60 9.11 -7.90 21.73
CA PRO A 60 8.05 -6.94 21.44
C PRO A 60 8.59 -5.52 21.13
N ASP A 61 9.70 -5.14 21.76
CA ASP A 61 10.34 -3.84 21.59
C ASP A 61 11.06 -3.68 20.24
N GLU A 62 11.61 -4.76 19.69
CA GLU A 62 12.20 -4.77 18.34
C GLU A 62 11.11 -4.69 17.28
N VAL A 63 10.02 -5.45 17.45
CA VAL A 63 8.87 -5.43 16.55
C VAL A 63 8.24 -4.02 16.53
N GLU A 64 8.08 -3.38 17.68
CA GLU A 64 7.49 -2.03 17.74
C GLU A 64 8.45 -0.94 17.22
N ARG A 65 9.77 -1.12 17.35
CA ARG A 65 10.75 -0.25 16.69
C ARG A 65 10.69 -0.35 15.18
N GLU A 66 10.70 -1.57 14.66
CA GLU A 66 10.63 -1.82 13.21
C GLU A 66 9.30 -1.32 12.64
N ARG A 67 8.19 -1.57 13.35
CA ARG A 67 6.87 -1.05 12.97
C ARG A 67 6.83 0.48 12.90
N ARG A 68 7.47 1.17 13.85
CA ARG A 68 7.59 2.65 13.81
C ARG A 68 8.45 3.13 12.65
N ALA A 69 9.56 2.44 12.36
CA ALA A 69 10.41 2.76 11.21
C ALA A 69 9.64 2.61 9.88
N LEU A 70 8.98 1.47 9.68
CA LEU A 70 8.15 1.22 8.48
C LEU A 70 6.97 2.19 8.35
N ALA A 71 6.38 2.62 9.47
CA ALA A 71 5.33 3.63 9.46
C ALA A 71 5.87 5.02 9.04
N ALA A 72 7.06 5.38 9.51
CA ALA A 72 7.73 6.63 9.14
C ALA A 72 8.12 6.64 7.65
N ASP A 73 8.67 5.55 7.12
CA ASP A 73 9.00 5.42 5.69
C ASP A 73 7.76 5.52 4.81
N ARG A 74 6.66 4.86 5.18
CA ARG A 74 5.40 4.96 4.44
C ARG A 74 4.81 6.38 4.45
N ASP A 75 4.96 7.10 5.55
CA ASP A 75 4.49 8.48 5.64
C ASP A 75 5.41 9.44 4.84
N ALA A 76 6.72 9.15 4.79
CA ALA A 76 7.66 9.84 3.90
C ALA A 76 7.33 9.61 2.42
N ASP A 77 7.04 8.38 2.01
CA ASP A 77 6.59 8.05 0.65
C ASP A 77 5.26 8.73 0.29
N ARG A 78 4.33 8.83 1.24
CA ARG A 78 3.08 9.59 1.04
C ARG A 78 3.32 11.08 0.87
N LEU A 79 4.22 11.67 1.66
CA LEU A 79 4.59 13.08 1.54
C LEU A 79 5.30 13.34 0.20
N ALA A 80 6.20 12.46 -0.23
CA ALA A 80 6.85 12.53 -1.53
C ALA A 80 5.86 12.40 -2.68
N ALA A 81 4.91 11.45 -2.63
CA ALA A 81 3.86 11.31 -3.63
C ALA A 81 2.92 12.53 -3.67
N HIS A 82 2.61 13.14 -2.52
CA HIS A 82 1.85 14.39 -2.46
C HIS A 82 2.64 15.58 -3.03
N ALA A 83 3.95 15.68 -2.76
CA ALA A 83 4.81 16.72 -3.31
C ALA A 83 4.92 16.62 -4.84
N VAL A 84 5.07 15.40 -5.38
CA VAL A 84 5.08 15.14 -6.83
C VAL A 84 3.72 15.49 -7.47
N SER A 85 2.60 15.16 -6.80
CA SER A 85 1.26 15.52 -7.28
C SER A 85 0.99 17.03 -7.29
N VAL A 86 1.46 17.78 -6.27
CA VAL A 86 1.31 19.24 -6.23
C VAL A 86 2.23 19.91 -7.27
N GLY A 87 3.46 19.41 -7.45
CA GLY A 87 4.38 19.88 -8.49
C GLY A 87 3.81 19.69 -9.90
N ALA A 88 3.20 18.53 -10.19
CA ALA A 88 2.56 18.27 -11.47
C ALA A 88 1.33 19.18 -11.73
N SER A 89 0.53 19.48 -10.70
CA SER A 89 -0.60 20.42 -10.83
C SER A 89 -0.16 21.88 -11.03
N LEU A 90 0.96 22.30 -10.43
CA LEU A 90 1.51 23.65 -10.62
C LEU A 90 2.15 23.84 -12.01
N ILE A 91 2.81 22.81 -12.55
CA ILE A 91 3.39 22.86 -13.91
C ILE A 91 2.29 22.95 -14.98
N THR A 92 1.13 22.32 -14.74
CA THR A 92 0.02 22.31 -15.72
C THR A 92 -0.75 23.63 -15.75
N ALA A 93 -0.70 24.44 -14.70
CA ALA A 93 -1.49 25.67 -14.59
C ALA A 93 -0.84 26.90 -15.26
N ASP A 94 0.47 26.90 -15.53
CA ASP A 94 1.18 28.14 -15.89
C ASP A 94 2.15 28.06 -17.08
N THR A 95 2.17 26.96 -17.85
CA THR A 95 3.04 26.90 -19.05
C THR A 95 2.34 26.34 -20.27
N GLY A 96 1.57 27.21 -20.94
CA GLY A 96 1.33 27.08 -22.37
C GLY A 96 2.61 27.34 -23.16
N PHE A 97 3.59 26.43 -23.12
CA PHE A 97 4.65 26.32 -24.15
C PHE A 97 5.45 25.03 -23.91
N THR A 98 5.25 24.03 -24.78
CA THR A 98 6.07 22.81 -24.82
C THR A 98 7.51 23.15 -25.22
N ARG A 99 8.46 22.92 -24.33
CA ARG A 99 9.86 22.66 -24.69
C ARG A 99 10.38 21.52 -23.81
N PHE A 100 10.59 20.36 -24.42
CA PHE A 100 11.40 19.30 -23.83
C PHE A 100 12.83 19.87 -23.70
N ALA A 101 13.25 20.19 -22.49
CA ALA A 101 14.66 20.40 -22.19
C ALA A 101 15.21 19.08 -21.68
N GLU A 102 16.14 18.52 -22.46
CA GLU A 102 17.10 17.51 -22.03
C GLU A 102 17.59 17.79 -20.60
N LEU A 103 17.52 16.77 -19.76
CA LEU A 103 18.23 16.77 -18.49
C LEU A 103 19.32 15.70 -18.62
N ASP A 104 20.50 16.16 -19.00
CA ASP A 104 21.77 15.44 -18.84
C ASP A 104 21.91 15.08 -17.36
N VAL A 105 21.89 13.78 -17.06
CA VAL A 105 22.25 13.27 -15.74
C VAL A 105 23.70 12.81 -15.81
N THR A 106 24.62 13.73 -15.48
CA THR A 106 26.03 13.39 -15.25
C THR A 106 26.17 12.88 -13.82
N PHE A 107 26.47 11.59 -13.65
CA PHE A 107 26.88 11.03 -12.37
C PHE A 107 28.37 11.33 -12.16
N ALA A 108 28.71 11.97 -11.04
CA ALA A 108 30.08 12.05 -10.55
C ALA A 108 30.19 11.20 -9.28
N ASP A 109 31.16 10.27 -9.27
CA ASP A 109 31.66 9.56 -8.08
C ASP A 109 32.33 10.53 -7.08
#